data_AF-A0A510E2U5-F1
#
_entry.id   AF-A0A510E2U5-F1
#
_cell.length_a   1.000
_cell.length_b   1.000
_cell.length_c   1.000
_cell.angle_alpha   90.00
_cell.angle_beta   90.00
_cell.angle_gamma   90.00
#
_symmetry.space_group_name_H-M   'P 1'
#
loop_
_entity.id
_entity.type
_entity.pdbx_description
1 polymer ?
#
loop_
_entity_poly.entity_id
_entity_poly.type
_entity_poly.pdbx_seq_one_letter_code
_entity_poly.pdbx_strand_id
1 'polypeptide(L)'
;MTVSLAEILERFKLEEEDVITIENLNPDELKGVEIKLGTNVILQMKGRKRIIDLGLLSIIFNKCDGVNFVKDFLNLNYSLDDIHRRYRVYTELEYFSLNCPPIVVDPDLAEVATKLKAFILSREKS
;
A
#
# COMPACT_ATOMS: atom_id res chain seq x y z
N MET A 1 -15.20 12.35 -6.16
CA MET A 1 -15.75 11.25 -7.00
C MET A 1 -14.86 10.03 -6.82
N THR A 2 -15.43 8.82 -6.78
CA THR A 2 -14.64 7.58 -6.75
C THR A 2 -14.10 7.30 -8.15
N VAL A 3 -12.80 7.08 -8.26
CA VAL A 3 -12.12 6.70 -9.52
C VAL A 3 -11.95 5.18 -9.54
N SER A 4 -12.02 4.59 -10.74
CA SER A 4 -11.78 3.15 -10.92
C SER A 4 -10.29 2.83 -11.00
N LEU A 5 -9.89 1.63 -10.56
CA LEU A 5 -8.54 1.12 -10.66
C LEU A 5 -8.06 1.06 -12.13
N ALA A 6 -8.94 0.66 -13.05
CA ALA A 6 -8.62 0.60 -14.47
C ALA A 6 -8.22 1.98 -15.02
N GLU A 7 -8.97 3.02 -14.64
CA GLU A 7 -8.68 4.41 -15.02
C GLU A 7 -7.34 4.88 -14.43
N ILE A 8 -7.03 4.54 -13.17
CA ILE A 8 -5.72 4.87 -12.56
C ILE A 8 -4.58 4.24 -13.35
N LEU A 9 -4.70 2.95 -13.66
CA LEU A 9 -3.64 2.20 -14.34
C LEU A 9 -3.44 2.66 -15.79
N GLU A 10 -4.51 3.10 -16.47
CA GLU A 10 -4.42 3.69 -17.79
C GLU A 10 -3.70 5.04 -17.74
N ARG A 11 -4.11 5.92 -16.83
CA ARG A 11 -3.46 7.21 -16.62
C ARG A 11 -1.98 7.06 -16.28
N PHE A 12 -1.62 6.09 -15.43
CA PHE A 12 -0.24 5.90 -14.99
C PHE A 12 0.69 5.56 -16.17
N LYS A 13 0.16 4.81 -17.15
CA LYS A 13 0.88 4.46 -18.37
C LYS A 13 0.97 5.63 -19.35
N LEU A 14 -0.07 6.45 -19.45
CA LEU A 14 -0.14 7.56 -20.41
C LEU A 14 0.62 8.80 -19.94
N GLU A 15 0.66 9.04 -18.62
CA GLU A 15 1.28 10.22 -18.02
C GLU A 15 2.80 10.04 -17.76
N GLU A 16 3.37 8.88 -18.12
CA GLU A 16 4.81 8.52 -17.99
C GLU A 16 5.44 8.85 -16.62
N GLU A 17 5.37 7.91 -15.68
CA GLU A 17 6.02 7.96 -14.34
C GLU A 17 5.59 9.11 -13.40
N ASP A 18 4.52 9.84 -13.73
CA ASP A 18 3.95 10.84 -12.82
C ASP A 18 3.12 10.21 -11.67
N VAL A 19 3.08 10.90 -10.53
CA VAL A 19 2.31 10.47 -9.36
C VAL A 19 0.87 10.95 -9.51
N ILE A 20 -0.04 10.00 -9.77
CA ILE A 20 -1.46 10.33 -9.96
C ILE A 20 -2.10 10.68 -8.62
N THR A 21 -2.71 11.85 -8.57
CA THR A 21 -3.56 12.23 -7.43
C THR A 21 -4.99 11.75 -7.64
N ILE A 22 -5.52 11.02 -6.66
CA ILE A 22 -6.90 10.50 -6.63
C ILE A 22 -7.59 10.87 -5.32
N GLU A 23 -8.91 10.96 -5.32
CA GLU A 23 -9.68 11.23 -4.08
C GLU A 23 -10.03 9.97 -3.29
N ASN A 24 -10.37 8.89 -4.01
CA ASN A 24 -10.84 7.64 -3.43
C ASN A 24 -10.62 6.48 -4.41
N LEU A 25 -10.34 5.29 -3.87
CA LEU A 25 -10.24 4.02 -4.59
C LEU A 25 -11.03 2.96 -3.80
N ASN A 26 -11.88 2.19 -4.48
CA ASN A 26 -12.53 1.05 -3.84
C ASN A 26 -11.50 -0.09 -3.63
N PRO A 27 -11.21 -0.50 -2.38
CA PRO A 27 -10.20 -1.52 -2.10
C PRO A 27 -10.51 -2.87 -2.76
N ASP A 28 -11.79 -3.20 -2.93
CA ASP A 28 -12.19 -4.49 -3.50
C ASP A 28 -11.83 -4.61 -5.00
N GLU A 29 -11.50 -3.50 -5.67
CA GLU A 29 -11.01 -3.51 -7.06
C GLU A 29 -9.59 -4.08 -7.17
N LEU A 30 -8.83 -4.17 -6.07
CA LEU A 30 -7.52 -4.82 -6.05
C LEU A 30 -7.63 -6.36 -6.12
N LYS A 31 -8.81 -6.93 -5.87
CA LYS A 31 -9.01 -8.37 -5.76
C LYS A 31 -8.71 -9.08 -7.08
N GLY A 32 -7.73 -9.98 -7.07
CA GLY A 32 -7.31 -10.76 -8.24
C GLY A 32 -6.58 -9.95 -9.32
N VAL A 33 -6.25 -8.69 -9.05
CA VAL A 33 -5.55 -7.81 -9.99
C VAL A 33 -4.08 -7.73 -9.62
N GLU A 34 -3.20 -8.08 -10.56
CA GLU A 34 -1.75 -7.90 -10.41
C GLU A 34 -1.35 -6.51 -10.93
N ILE A 35 -0.71 -5.74 -10.06
CA ILE A 35 -0.24 -4.38 -10.36
C ILE A 35 1.28 -4.36 -10.19
N LYS A 36 1.98 -3.68 -11.10
CA LYS A 36 3.43 -3.53 -11.01
C LYS A 36 3.81 -2.70 -9.79
N LEU A 37 4.84 -3.15 -9.07
CA LEU A 37 5.51 -2.35 -8.03
C LEU A 37 5.95 -0.99 -8.60
N GLY A 38 5.90 0.06 -7.77
CA GLY A 38 6.20 1.42 -8.18
C GLY A 38 5.03 2.18 -8.80
N THR A 39 3.84 1.56 -8.93
CA THR A 39 2.62 2.26 -9.35
C THR A 39 2.12 3.15 -8.21
N ASN A 40 2.72 4.34 -8.09
CA ASN A 40 2.48 5.27 -6.98
C ASN A 40 1.30 6.21 -7.25
N VAL A 41 0.46 6.40 -6.24
CA VAL A 41 -0.62 7.39 -6.24
C VAL A 41 -0.57 8.25 -4.99
N ILE A 42 -1.06 9.49 -5.10
CA ILE A 42 -1.39 10.33 -3.95
C ILE A 42 -2.90 10.24 -3.74
N LEU A 43 -3.31 9.56 -2.69
CA LEU A 43 -4.69 9.63 -2.22
C LEU A 43 -4.87 10.93 -1.43
N GLN A 44 -5.83 11.77 -1.83
CA GLN A 44 -6.09 13.07 -1.22
C GLN A 44 -7.58 13.28 -0.93
N MET A 45 -7.92 13.47 0.35
CA MET A 45 -9.31 13.75 0.76
C MET A 45 -9.33 14.75 1.91
N LYS A 46 -10.15 15.80 1.79
CA LYS A 46 -10.40 16.81 2.86
C LYS A 46 -9.12 17.33 3.53
N GLY A 47 -8.09 17.64 2.74
CA GLY A 47 -6.81 18.19 3.22
C GLY A 47 -5.80 17.15 3.74
N ARG A 48 -6.18 15.86 3.84
CA ARG A 48 -5.24 14.77 4.13
C ARG A 48 -4.70 14.18 2.83
N LYS A 49 -3.43 13.78 2.85
CA LYS A 49 -2.75 13.12 1.72
C LYS A 49 -1.99 11.89 2.20
N ARG A 50 -1.94 10.86 1.37
CA ARG A 50 -1.12 9.65 1.59
C ARG A 50 -0.55 9.20 0.24
N ILE A 51 0.77 9.04 0.19
CA ILE A 51 1.44 8.40 -0.95
C ILE A 51 1.34 6.90 -0.73
N ILE A 52 1.00 6.18 -1.80
CA ILE A 52 0.67 4.75 -1.75
C ILE A 52 1.24 4.08 -3.00
N ASP A 53 1.93 2.96 -2.83
CA ASP A 53 2.27 2.02 -3.89
C ASP A 53 1.13 1.00 -4.09
N LEU A 54 0.41 1.11 -5.21
CA LEU A 54 -0.69 0.21 -5.55
C LEU A 54 -0.23 -1.22 -5.86
N GLY A 55 1.01 -1.39 -6.35
CA GLY A 55 1.62 -2.70 -6.54
C GLY A 55 1.78 -3.43 -5.21
N LEU A 56 2.35 -2.76 -4.21
CA LEU A 56 2.48 -3.31 -2.86
C LEU A 56 1.13 -3.58 -2.22
N LEU A 57 0.18 -2.66 -2.31
CA LEU A 57 -1.18 -2.90 -1.78
C LEU A 57 -1.87 -4.08 -2.46
N SER A 58 -1.70 -4.25 -3.78
CA SER A 58 -2.24 -5.42 -4.49
C SER A 58 -1.65 -6.72 -3.94
N ILE A 59 -0.32 -6.78 -3.74
CA ILE A 59 0.33 -7.95 -3.16
C ILE A 59 -0.18 -8.23 -1.75
N ILE A 60 -0.25 -7.19 -0.90
CA ILE A 60 -0.74 -7.30 0.47
C ILE A 60 -2.19 -7.76 0.50
N PHE A 61 -3.04 -7.26 -0.40
CA PHE A 61 -4.45 -7.62 -0.47
C PHE A 61 -4.65 -9.08 -0.91
N ASN A 62 -3.90 -9.50 -1.93
CA ASN A 62 -4.16 -10.77 -2.62
C ASN A 62 -3.35 -11.95 -2.09
N LYS A 63 -2.18 -11.68 -1.49
CA LYS A 63 -1.21 -12.73 -1.15
C LYS A 63 -0.76 -12.69 0.31
N CYS A 64 -1.14 -11.66 1.05
CA CYS A 64 -0.92 -11.56 2.48
C CYS A 64 -2.28 -11.44 3.15
N ASP A 65 -2.43 -11.85 4.41
CA ASP A 65 -3.69 -11.70 5.16
C ASP A 65 -3.92 -10.22 5.53
N GLY A 66 -3.97 -9.34 4.53
CA GLY A 66 -3.86 -7.89 4.63
C GLY A 66 -5.07 -7.13 4.10
N VAL A 67 -6.15 -7.82 3.75
CA VAL A 67 -7.39 -7.19 3.24
C VAL A 67 -7.89 -6.08 4.16
N ASN A 68 -7.92 -6.33 5.47
CA ASN A 68 -8.37 -5.34 6.45
C ASN A 68 -7.43 -4.13 6.51
N PHE A 69 -6.12 -4.38 6.51
CA PHE A 69 -5.12 -3.31 6.48
C PHE A 69 -5.31 -2.43 5.24
N VAL A 70 -5.45 -3.01 4.05
CA VAL A 70 -5.61 -2.26 2.80
C VAL A 70 -6.87 -1.39 2.84
N LYS A 71 -7.99 -1.92 3.36
CA LYS A 71 -9.25 -1.16 3.51
C LYS A 71 -9.09 0.03 4.45
N ASP A 72 -8.46 -0.17 5.59
CA ASP A 72 -8.22 0.90 6.56
C ASP A 72 -7.17 1.91 6.02
N PHE A 73 -6.14 1.44 5.34
CA PHE A 73 -5.06 2.26 4.79
C PHE A 73 -5.49 3.09 3.57
N LEU A 74 -6.48 2.65 2.80
CA LEU A 74 -7.11 3.46 1.76
C LEU A 74 -8.18 4.43 2.31
N ASN A 75 -8.54 4.32 3.59
CA ASN A 75 -9.52 5.20 4.19
C ASN A 75 -8.85 6.36 4.95
N LEU A 76 -8.80 7.54 4.34
CA LEU A 76 -8.18 8.74 4.93
C LEU A 76 -8.90 9.31 6.16
N ASN A 77 -10.04 8.75 6.57
CA ASN A 77 -10.61 9.05 7.89
C ASN A 77 -9.69 8.53 9.02
N TYR A 78 -8.94 7.45 8.77
CA TYR A 78 -7.92 6.96 9.69
C TYR A 78 -6.59 7.71 9.50
N SER A 79 -6.10 8.31 10.57
CA SER A 79 -4.76 8.91 10.62
C SER A 79 -3.67 7.82 10.57
N LEU A 80 -2.43 8.22 10.30
CA LEU A 80 -1.30 7.29 10.40
C LEU A 80 -1.13 6.73 11.82
N ASP A 81 -1.46 7.51 12.85
CA ASP A 81 -1.47 7.03 14.24
C ASP A 81 -2.55 5.95 14.46
N ASP A 82 -3.72 6.08 13.84
CA ASP A 82 -4.77 5.05 13.92
C ASP A 82 -4.33 3.75 13.24
N ILE A 83 -3.69 3.87 12.07
CA ILE A 83 -3.10 2.73 11.35
C ILE A 83 -2.03 2.06 12.21
N HIS A 84 -1.10 2.84 12.78
CA HIS A 84 -0.02 2.31 13.62
C HIS A 84 -0.56 1.60 14.87
N ARG A 85 -1.57 2.16 15.54
CA ARG A 85 -2.20 1.51 16.70
C ARG A 85 -2.83 0.16 16.36
N ARG A 86 -3.43 0.02 15.17
CA ARG A 86 -4.09 -1.22 14.73
C ARG A 86 -3.12 -2.26 14.18
N TYR A 87 -2.12 -1.82 13.41
CA TYR A 87 -1.31 -2.70 12.58
C TYR A 87 0.19 -2.64 12.89
N ARG A 88 0.63 -1.77 13.81
CA ARG A 88 2.03 -1.53 14.20
C ARG A 88 2.94 -1.10 13.05
N VAL A 89 2.35 -0.44 12.05
CA VAL A 89 3.03 0.03 10.84
C VAL A 89 2.51 1.39 10.41
N TYR A 90 3.33 2.13 9.67
CA TYR A 90 2.97 3.41 9.07
C TYR A 90 2.77 3.36 7.55
N THR A 91 3.30 2.33 6.89
CA THR A 91 3.26 2.20 5.43
C THR A 91 2.91 0.79 5.00
N GLU A 92 2.47 0.65 3.76
CA GLU A 92 2.27 -0.62 3.08
C GLU A 92 3.56 -1.45 3.03
N LEU A 93 4.73 -0.81 2.83
CA LEU A 93 6.01 -1.51 2.84
C LEU A 93 6.36 -2.08 4.22
N GLU A 94 6.06 -1.34 5.29
CA GLU A 94 6.22 -1.86 6.66
C GLU A 94 5.26 -3.04 6.92
N TYR A 95 3.99 -2.92 6.49
CA TYR A 95 3.02 -4.02 6.61
C TYR A 95 3.50 -5.27 5.89
N PHE A 96 3.94 -5.08 4.65
CA PHE A 96 4.51 -6.13 3.82
C PHE A 96 5.67 -6.81 4.53
N SER A 97 6.61 -6.02 5.04
CA SER A 97 7.82 -6.53 5.69
C SER A 97 7.55 -7.36 6.94
N LEU A 98 6.54 -6.98 7.73
CA LEU A 98 6.20 -7.71 8.95
C LEU A 98 5.38 -8.97 8.68
N ASN A 99 4.41 -8.86 7.77
CA ASN A 99 3.27 -9.78 7.69
C ASN A 99 3.20 -10.61 6.40
N CYS A 100 3.97 -10.29 5.37
CA CYS A 100 4.00 -11.06 4.13
C CYS A 100 5.15 -12.10 4.15
N PRO A 101 4.92 -13.35 3.75
CA PRO A 101 5.99 -14.34 3.62
C PRO A 101 6.96 -13.96 2.48
N PRO A 102 8.29 -14.14 2.64
CA PRO A 102 9.28 -13.78 1.62
C PRO A 102 9.14 -14.51 0.28
N ILE A 103 8.51 -15.69 0.30
CA ILE A 103 8.38 -16.61 -0.85
C ILE A 103 7.40 -16.07 -1.91
N VAL A 104 6.64 -15.03 -1.59
CA VAL A 104 5.41 -14.68 -2.30
C VAL A 104 5.65 -13.65 -3.43
N VAL A 105 6.87 -13.10 -3.54
CA VAL A 105 7.13 -11.92 -4.39
C VAL A 105 8.59 -11.83 -4.86
N ASP A 106 8.84 -10.84 -5.72
CA ASP A 106 10.13 -10.45 -6.30
C ASP A 106 11.32 -10.54 -5.30
N PRO A 107 12.47 -11.13 -5.69
CA PRO A 107 13.62 -11.32 -4.81
C PRO A 107 14.19 -10.03 -4.20
N ASP A 108 14.21 -8.93 -4.96
CA ASP A 108 14.77 -7.67 -4.48
C ASP A 108 13.86 -7.06 -3.41
N LEU A 109 12.54 -7.15 -3.61
CA LEU A 109 11.57 -6.74 -2.61
C LEU A 109 11.67 -7.59 -1.32
N ALA A 110 11.91 -8.89 -1.45
CA ALA A 110 12.06 -9.79 -0.30
C ALA A 110 13.31 -9.44 0.55
N GLU A 111 14.42 -9.06 -0.09
CA GLU A 111 15.63 -8.62 0.59
C GLU A 111 15.41 -7.30 1.35
N VAL A 112 14.77 -6.31 0.69
CA VAL A 112 14.40 -5.04 1.32
C VAL A 112 13.49 -5.26 2.53
N ALA A 113 12.47 -6.11 2.37
CA ALA A 113 11.51 -6.43 3.41
C ALA A 113 12.17 -7.08 4.64
N THR A 114 13.14 -7.97 4.42
CA THR A 114 13.88 -8.63 5.50
C THR A 114 14.68 -7.63 6.34
N LYS A 115 15.38 -6.71 5.69
CA LYS A 115 16.13 -5.64 6.37
C LYS A 115 15.19 -4.69 7.13
N LEU A 116 14.09 -4.30 6.49
CA LEU A 116 13.14 -3.37 7.09
C LEU A 116 12.44 -3.96 8.32
N LYS A 117 12.10 -5.26 8.29
CA LYS A 117 11.52 -5.96 9.44
C LYS A 117 12.38 -5.83 10.70
N ALA A 118 13.70 -5.99 10.58
CA ALA A 118 14.60 -5.85 11.72
C ALA A 118 14.56 -4.44 12.32
N PHE A 119 14.48 -3.41 11.47
CA PHE A 119 14.37 -2.02 11.89
C PHE A 119 13.02 -1.70 12.55
N ILE A 120 11.91 -2.20 12.01
CA ILE A 120 10.58 -1.95 12.62
C ILE A 120 10.51 -2.59 14.01
N LEU A 121 11.00 -3.83 14.15
CA LEU A 121 10.97 -4.54 15.43
C LEU A 121 11.86 -3.91 16.51
N SER A 122 12.91 -3.17 16.14
CA SER A 122 13.72 -2.42 17.12
C SER A 122 13.03 -1.13 17.54
N ARG A 123 12.35 -0.42 16.63
CA ARG A 123 11.54 0.77 16.92
C ARG A 123 10.45 0.48 17.95
N GLU A 124 9.70 -0.60 17.77
CA GLU A 124 8.56 -0.93 18.66
C GLU A 124 8.98 -1.43 20.06
N LYS A 125 10.26 -1.73 20.27
CA LYS A 125 10.81 -2.14 21.58
C LYS A 125 11.36 -0.96 22.39
N SER A 126 11.49 0.21 21.79
CA SER A 126 12.01 1.45 22.40
C SER A 126 10.86 2.25 23.02
#